data_AF-A0A8J3QCJ7-F1
#
_entry.id   AF-A0A8J3QCJ7-F1
#
_cell.length_a   1.000
_cell.length_b   1.000
_cell.length_c   1.000
_cell.angle_alpha   90.00
_cell.angle_beta   90.00
_cell.angle_gamma   90.00
#
_symmetry.space_group_name_H-M   'P 1'
#
loop_
_entity.id
_entity.type
_entity.pdbx_description
1 polymer ?
#
loop_
_entity_poly.entity_id
_entity_poly.type
_entity_poly.pdbx_seq_one_letter_code
_entity_poly.pdbx_strand_id
1 'polypeptide(L)'
;MVRFEVTEEPSAGVDGERFMHVPSRGLFRATTGAAGDIQIGEDRLRTLIASARTPEALAFALDAAMGTEWDQELEPYRYAAEGAPVTLLTRAG
;
A
#
# COMPACT_ATOMS: atom_id res chain seq x y z
N MET A 1 1.65 -19.20 7.33
CA MET A 1 1.85 -18.35 6.13
C MET A 1 1.98 -16.91 6.59
N VAL A 2 2.89 -16.12 6.01
CA VAL A 2 3.29 -14.81 6.56
C VAL A 2 2.38 -13.69 6.06
N ARG A 3 2.11 -12.71 6.93
CA ARG A 3 1.45 -11.44 6.63
C ARG A 3 2.32 -10.32 7.16
N PHE A 4 2.48 -9.25 6.41
CA PHE A 4 3.23 -8.10 6.89
C PHE A 4 2.82 -6.81 6.19
N GLU A 5 3.07 -5.71 6.88
CA GLU A 5 3.13 -4.35 6.35
C GLU A 5 4.50 -3.78 6.71
N VAL A 6 5.16 -3.14 5.76
CA VAL A 6 6.42 -2.42 5.95
C VAL A 6 6.27 -1.04 5.35
N THR A 7 6.65 -0.01 6.10
CA THR A 7 6.70 1.38 5.62
C THR A 7 8.15 1.82 5.58
N GLU A 8 8.55 2.39 4.45
CA GLU A 8 9.82 3.06 4.24
C GLU A 8 9.60 4.58 4.31
N GLU A 9 10.39 5.24 5.17
CA GLU A 9 10.38 6.70 5.27
C GLU A 9 11.03 7.33 4.03
N PRO A 10 10.52 8.48 3.54
CA PRO A 10 11.11 9.19 2.42
C PRO A 10 12.56 9.60 2.72
N SER A 11 13.38 9.69 1.66
CA SER A 11 14.75 10.19 1.74
C SER A 11 15.00 11.28 0.70
N ALA A 12 16.21 11.86 0.69
CA ALA A 12 16.51 12.97 -0.22
C ALA A 12 16.35 12.56 -1.69
N GLY A 13 15.29 13.05 -2.34
CA GLY A 13 14.97 12.75 -3.74
C GLY A 13 14.27 11.42 -3.99
N VAL A 14 13.83 10.72 -2.94
CA VAL A 14 13.12 9.44 -3.02
C VAL A 14 11.88 9.49 -2.13
N ASP A 15 10.72 9.21 -2.70
CA ASP A 15 9.47 9.14 -1.94
C ASP A 15 9.45 7.93 -0.99
N GLY A 16 8.67 8.03 0.07
CA GLY A 16 8.42 6.88 0.95
C GLY A 16 7.57 5.82 0.24
N GLU A 17 7.68 4.57 0.68
CA GLU A 17 6.90 3.46 0.13
C GLU A 17 6.25 2.63 1.24
N ARG A 18 5.07 2.07 0.93
CA ARG A 18 4.43 1.03 1.73
C ARG A 18 4.39 -0.27 0.97
N PHE A 19 4.75 -1.34 1.66
CA PHE A 19 4.73 -2.72 1.18
C PHE A 19 3.74 -3.51 2.03
N MET A 20 2.77 -4.17 1.39
CA MET A 20 1.82 -5.04 2.06
C MET A 20 1.88 -6.43 1.44
N HIS A 21 1.96 -7.46 2.26
CA HIS A 21 1.90 -8.83 1.79
C HIS A 21 0.82 -9.60 2.51
N VAL A 22 -0.06 -10.21 1.72
CA VAL A 22 -1.04 -11.16 2.22
C VAL A 22 -0.98 -12.46 1.43
N PRO A 23 -1.16 -13.61 2.10
CA PRO A 23 -1.20 -14.92 1.49
C PRO A 23 -2.00 -15.07 0.21
N SER A 24 -3.18 -14.47 0.20
CA SER A 24 -4.19 -14.64 -0.83
C SER A 24 -3.86 -13.90 -2.13
N ARG A 25 -3.02 -12.85 -2.06
CA ARG A 25 -2.84 -11.86 -3.15
C ARG A 25 -1.38 -11.48 -3.44
N GLY A 26 -0.43 -11.91 -2.61
CA GLY A 26 0.97 -11.59 -2.80
C GLY A 26 1.32 -10.19 -2.32
N LEU A 27 2.32 -9.57 -2.96
CA LEU A 27 2.89 -8.27 -2.56
C LEU A 27 2.18 -7.12 -3.28
N PHE A 28 1.78 -6.12 -2.52
CA PHE A 28 1.40 -4.79 -2.98
C PHE A 28 2.48 -3.79 -2.56
N ARG A 29 2.79 -2.83 -3.45
CA ARG A 29 3.71 -1.73 -3.20
C ARG A 29 3.08 -0.43 -3.69
N ALA A 30 3.19 0.63 -2.91
CA ALA A 30 2.77 1.96 -3.33
C ALA A 30 3.58 3.06 -2.66
N THR A 31 3.72 4.17 -3.37
CA THR A 31 4.30 5.42 -2.84
C THR A 31 3.36 6.00 -1.78
N THR A 32 3.95 6.51 -0.70
CA THR A 32 3.21 7.16 0.38
C THR A 32 3.52 8.65 0.46
N GLY A 33 2.48 9.46 0.62
CA GLY A 33 2.62 10.87 0.95
C GLY A 33 3.06 11.08 2.40
N ALA A 34 3.40 12.33 2.74
CA ALA A 34 3.86 12.69 4.10
C ALA A 34 2.83 12.41 5.20
N ALA A 35 1.54 12.28 4.85
CA ALA A 35 0.47 11.90 5.77
C ALA A 35 0.28 10.38 5.90
N GLY A 36 1.04 9.58 5.14
CA GLY A 36 0.89 8.12 5.06
C GLY A 36 -0.22 7.66 4.12
N ASP A 37 -0.76 8.57 3.29
CA ASP A 37 -1.72 8.29 2.23
C ASP A 37 -1.05 7.63 1.01
N ILE A 38 -1.77 6.74 0.32
CA ILE A 38 -1.29 6.15 -0.93
C ILE A 38 -1.40 7.16 -2.07
N GLN A 39 -0.29 7.39 -2.77
CA GLN A 39 -0.25 8.27 -3.94
C GLN A 39 -0.33 7.47 -5.24
N ILE A 40 -1.23 7.90 -6.12
CA ILE A 40 -1.36 7.35 -7.49
C ILE A 40 -0.91 8.42 -8.47
N GLY A 41 0.14 8.13 -9.24
CA GLY A 41 0.67 9.05 -10.25
C GLY A 41 -0.35 9.37 -11.35
N GLU A 42 -0.22 10.57 -11.91
CA GLU A 42 -1.15 11.10 -12.93
C GLU A 42 -1.31 10.16 -14.13
N ASP A 43 -0.23 9.67 -14.71
CA ASP A 43 -0.28 8.77 -15.87
C ASP A 43 -1.01 7.46 -15.55
N ARG A 44 -0.87 6.97 -14.32
CA ARG A 44 -1.59 5.78 -13.86
C ARG A 44 -3.08 6.09 -13.73
N LEU A 45 -3.46 7.23 -13.15
CA LEU A 45 -4.85 7.67 -13.11
C LEU A 45 -5.46 7.82 -14.50
N ARG A 46 -4.75 8.48 -15.43
CA ARG A 46 -5.19 8.64 -16.82
C ARG A 46 -5.40 7.28 -17.50
N THR A 47 -4.51 6.33 -17.26
CA THR A 47 -4.62 4.97 -17.79
C THR A 47 -5.85 4.24 -17.22
N LEU A 48 -6.09 4.33 -15.91
CA LEU A 48 -7.26 3.73 -15.28
C LEU A 48 -8.56 4.29 -15.87
N ILE A 49 -8.65 5.62 -15.98
CA ILE A 49 -9.81 6.32 -16.57
C ILE A 49 -10.03 5.91 -18.03
N ALA A 50 -8.97 5.85 -18.83
CA ALA A 50 -9.07 5.46 -20.25
C ALA A 50 -9.46 3.99 -20.45
N SER A 51 -9.09 3.11 -19.50
CA SER A 51 -9.37 1.66 -19.58
C SER A 51 -10.75 1.26 -19.05
N ALA A 52 -11.32 2.06 -18.12
CA ALA A 52 -12.59 1.74 -17.48
C ALA A 52 -13.76 1.93 -18.46
N ARG A 53 -14.65 0.94 -18.50
CA ARG A 53 -15.84 0.96 -19.38
C ARG A 53 -17.11 1.46 -18.67
N THR A 54 -17.11 1.43 -17.34
CA THR A 54 -18.21 1.91 -16.50
C THR A 54 -17.65 2.58 -15.24
N PRO A 55 -18.44 3.41 -14.54
CA PRO A 55 -18.04 3.99 -13.26
C PRO A 55 -17.66 2.94 -12.20
N GLU A 56 -18.37 1.82 -12.17
CA GLU A 56 -18.11 0.72 -11.21
C GLU A 56 -16.78 0.03 -11.52
N ALA A 57 -16.47 -0.17 -12.80
CA ALA A 57 -15.16 -0.71 -13.21
C ALA A 57 -14.01 0.24 -12.83
N LEU A 58 -14.24 1.56 -12.94
CA LEU A 58 -13.25 2.55 -12.49
C LEU A 58 -13.07 2.50 -10.97
N ALA A 59 -14.17 2.45 -10.20
CA ALA A 59 -14.12 2.37 -8.73
C ALA A 59 -13.33 1.13 -8.28
N PHE A 60 -13.65 -0.04 -8.85
CA PHE A 60 -12.93 -1.28 -8.56
C PHE A 60 -11.44 -1.18 -8.91
N ALA A 61 -11.10 -0.56 -10.04
CA ALA A 61 -9.71 -0.39 -10.45
C ALA A 61 -8.94 0.58 -9.54
N LEU A 62 -9.61 1.59 -9.00
CA LEU A 62 -9.04 2.50 -8.00
C LEU A 62 -8.81 1.79 -6.66
N ASP A 63 -9.76 0.97 -6.19
CA ASP A 63 -9.58 0.16 -4.97
C ASP A 63 -8.37 -0.78 -5.08
N ALA A 64 -8.22 -1.44 -6.24
CA ALA A 64 -7.06 -2.26 -6.51
C ALA A 64 -5.75 -1.45 -6.56
N ALA A 65 -5.78 -0.25 -7.13
CA ALA A 65 -4.61 0.63 -7.19
C ALA A 65 -4.21 1.19 -5.81
N MET A 66 -5.17 1.41 -4.91
CA MET A 66 -4.95 1.84 -3.53
C MET A 66 -4.54 0.70 -2.59
N GLY A 67 -4.69 -0.56 -3.02
CA GLY A 67 -4.36 -1.72 -2.20
C GLY A 67 -5.41 -2.02 -1.11
N THR A 68 -6.66 -1.57 -1.30
CA THR A 68 -7.74 -1.69 -0.32
C THR A 68 -7.94 -3.11 0.20
N GLU A 69 -7.82 -4.12 -0.67
CA GLU A 69 -7.99 -5.53 -0.26
C GLU A 69 -6.84 -6.05 0.63
N TRP A 70 -5.62 -5.53 0.44
CA TRP A 70 -4.49 -5.83 1.33
C TRP A 70 -4.71 -5.19 2.69
N ASP A 71 -5.10 -3.91 2.68
CA ASP A 71 -5.39 -3.14 3.89
C ASP A 71 -6.47 -3.83 4.74
N GLN A 72 -7.59 -4.24 4.12
CA GLN A 72 -8.67 -4.98 4.78
C GLN A 72 -8.24 -6.33 5.36
N GLU A 73 -7.39 -7.10 4.67
CA GLU A 73 -6.91 -8.38 5.21
C GLU A 73 -5.89 -8.18 6.34
N LEU A 74 -5.12 -7.09 6.32
CA LEU A 74 -4.14 -6.76 7.36
C LEU A 74 -4.77 -6.08 8.58
N GLU A 75 -5.90 -5.41 8.43
CA GLU A 75 -6.56 -4.63 9.48
C GLU A 75 -6.74 -5.39 10.81
N PRO A 76 -7.20 -6.66 10.84
CA PRO A 76 -7.33 -7.41 12.08
C PRO A 76 -6.00 -7.63 12.83
N TYR A 77 -4.87 -7.57 12.11
CA TYR A 77 -3.54 -7.79 12.67
C TYR A 77 -2.88 -6.51 13.18
N ARG A 78 -3.40 -5.33 12.82
CA ARG A 78 -2.92 -4.04 13.36
C ARG A 78 -3.24 -3.89 14.85
N TYR A 79 -4.43 -4.31 15.27
CA TYR A 79 -4.82 -4.33 16.68
C TYR A 79 -4.06 -5.37 17.50
N ALA A 80 -3.72 -6.52 16.90
CA ALA A 80 -2.86 -7.51 17.53
C ALA A 80 -1.41 -7.01 17.75
N ALA A 81 -1.03 -5.93 17.07
CA ALA A 81 0.25 -5.24 17.25
C ALA A 81 0.19 -4.11 18.28
N GLU A 82 -0.96 -3.81 18.87
CA GLU A 82 -1.08 -2.82 19.95
C GLU A 82 -0.33 -3.34 21.20
N GLY A 83 0.90 -2.85 21.40
CA GLY A 83 1.83 -3.32 22.43
C GLY A 83 2.86 -4.36 21.97
N ALA A 84 2.80 -4.81 20.71
CA ALA A 84 3.87 -5.63 20.13
C ALA A 84 5.08 -4.74 19.79
N PRO A 85 6.32 -5.23 19.98
CA PRO A 85 7.51 -4.45 19.66
C PRO A 85 7.58 -4.16 18.16
N VAL A 86 7.44 -2.88 17.79
CA VAL A 86 7.72 -2.39 16.44
C VAL A 86 9.20 -2.64 16.16
N THR A 87 9.50 -3.50 15.19
CA THR A 87 10.88 -3.74 14.76
C THR A 87 11.22 -2.78 13.65
N LEU A 88 12.00 -1.74 13.96
CA LEU A 88 12.55 -0.83 12.96
C LEU A 88 13.77 -1.48 12.31
N LEU A 89 13.68 -1.75 11.01
CA LEU A 89 14.82 -2.16 10.20
C LEU A 89 15.62 -0.91 9.85
N THR A 90 16.77 -0.75 10.49
CA THR A 90 17.73 0.30 10.15
C THR A 90 18.77 -0.24 9.19
N ARG A 91 19.40 0.65 8.40
CA ARG A 91 20.49 0.27 7.49
C ARG A 91 21.55 -0.53 8.26
N ALA A 92 21.72 -1.80 7.93
CA ALA A 92 22.92 -2.55 8.28
C ALA A 92 24.08 -1.98 7.46
N GLY A 93 25.19 -1.67 8.14
CA GLY A 93 26.36 -0.98 7.56
C GLY A 93 26.97 -1.64 6.33
#